data_AF-A0A8H7CMY4-F1
#
_entry.id   AF-A0A8H7CMY4-F1
#
_cell.length_a   1.000
_cell.length_b   1.000
_cell.length_c   1.000
_cell.angle_alpha   90.00
_cell.angle_beta   90.00
_cell.angle_gamma   90.00
#
_symmetry.space_group_name_H-M   'P 1'
#
loop_
_entity.id
_entity.type
_entity.pdbx_description
1 polymer ?
#
loop_
_entity_poly.entity_id
_entity_poly.type
_entity_poly.pdbx_seq_one_letter_code
_entity_poly.pdbx_strand_id
1 'polypeptide(L)'
;MDISLPNELLVQIIQHSPAGKQAILCRLSRLFHDLCVPVLYRVVEIKDSDSVALFCSAIIANPSRAGAVRSFTVDVSRSRIEHYGDLLLASLKLMLRLDHLFLSQTALDYGQSSILLEECIFPQLISCDIWAPSWSKNESVSDLVAAFLARHSTLK
;
A
#
# COMPACT_ATOMS: atom_id res chain seq x y z
N MET A 1 20.86 27.07 -26.25
CA MET A 1 19.51 27.12 -25.66
C MET A 1 19.20 25.71 -25.21
N ASP A 2 19.23 25.46 -23.91
CA ASP A 2 18.85 24.17 -23.36
C ASP A 2 17.32 24.10 -23.33
N ILE A 3 16.75 23.27 -24.19
CA ILE A 3 15.33 22.95 -24.18
C ILE A 3 15.16 21.85 -23.13
N SER A 4 14.87 22.24 -21.87
CA SER A 4 14.52 21.29 -20.82
C SER A 4 13.04 20.98 -20.85
N LEU A 5 12.67 19.70 -20.84
CA LEU A 5 11.27 19.29 -20.75
C LEU A 5 10.72 19.65 -19.35
N PRO A 6 9.51 20.25 -19.25
CA PRO A 6 8.84 20.47 -17.97
C PRO A 6 8.67 19.17 -17.17
N ASN A 7 8.79 19.27 -15.83
CA ASN A 7 8.70 18.12 -14.94
C ASN A 7 7.34 17.41 -15.03
N GLU A 8 6.27 18.17 -15.28
CA GLU A 8 4.91 17.64 -15.42
C GLU A 8 4.81 16.68 -16.60
N LEU A 9 5.47 17.00 -17.72
CA LEU A 9 5.52 16.13 -18.90
C LEU A 9 6.39 14.90 -18.63
N LEU A 10 7.50 15.05 -17.90
CA LEU A 10 8.32 13.91 -17.48
C LEU A 10 7.52 12.94 -16.59
N VAL A 11 6.75 13.46 -15.63
CA VAL A 11 5.89 12.64 -14.77
C VAL A 11 4.84 11.89 -15.59
N GLN A 12 4.22 12.54 -16.59
CA GLN A 12 3.28 11.87 -17.49
C GLN A 12 3.94 10.73 -18.27
N ILE A 13 5.16 10.94 -18.79
CA ILE A 13 5.92 9.89 -19.48
C ILE A 13 6.23 8.73 -18.54
N ILE A 14 6.68 9.01 -17.32
CA ILE A 14 6.99 8.00 -16.31
C ILE A 14 5.74 7.18 -15.96
N GLN A 15 4.59 7.82 -15.75
CA GLN A 15 3.33 7.16 -15.40
C GLN A 15 2.83 6.19 -16.48
N HIS A 16 3.09 6.48 -17.75
CA HIS A 16 2.73 5.59 -18.87
C HIS A 16 3.82 4.54 -19.17
N SER A 17 4.98 4.62 -18.52
CA SER A 17 6.04 3.63 -18.70
C SER A 17 5.79 2.39 -17.82
N PRO A 18 6.15 1.17 -18.27
CA PRO A 18 6.03 -0.03 -17.45
C PRO A 18 6.84 0.05 -16.16
N ALA A 19 6.38 -0.55 -15.07
CA ALA A 19 7.06 -0.52 -13.75
C ALA A 19 8.54 -0.94 -13.82
N GLY A 20 8.86 -1.97 -14.60
CA GLY A 20 10.26 -2.40 -14.81
C GLY A 20 11.13 -1.34 -15.48
N LYS A 21 10.57 -0.45 -16.30
CA LYS A 21 11.27 0.69 -16.92
C LYS A 21 11.36 1.87 -15.97
N GLN A 22 10.34 2.12 -15.14
CA GLN A 22 10.37 3.17 -14.12
C GLN A 22 11.54 2.99 -13.14
N ALA A 23 11.83 1.74 -12.73
CA ALA A 23 12.99 1.43 -11.90
C ALA A 23 14.34 1.74 -12.57
N ILE A 24 14.43 1.59 -13.89
CA ILE A 24 15.62 1.99 -14.66
C ILE A 24 15.71 3.52 -14.72
N LEU A 25 14.59 4.21 -14.98
CA LEU A 25 14.53 5.67 -15.02
C LEU A 25 15.02 6.27 -13.69
N CYS A 26 14.62 5.71 -12.55
CA CYS A 26 15.09 6.10 -11.21
C CYS A 26 16.62 6.15 -11.06
N ARG A 27 17.36 5.39 -11.88
CA ARG A 27 18.82 5.28 -11.79
C ARG A 27 19.56 6.20 -12.76
N LEU A 28 18.85 6.85 -13.69
CA LEU A 28 19.47 7.69 -14.72
C LEU A 28 19.99 9.02 -14.16
N SER A 29 19.22 9.65 -13.28
CA SER A 29 19.59 10.92 -12.65
C SER A 29 18.82 11.13 -11.35
N ARG A 30 19.28 12.08 -10.53
CA ARG A 30 18.56 12.51 -9.32
C ARG A 30 17.18 13.07 -9.63
N LEU A 31 17.04 13.82 -10.73
CA LEU A 31 15.73 14.34 -11.16
C LEU A 31 14.76 13.18 -11.45
N PHE A 32 15.18 12.19 -12.24
CA PHE A 32 14.32 11.03 -12.50
C PHE A 32 14.07 10.21 -11.24
N HIS A 33 15.04 10.08 -10.34
CA HIS A 33 14.82 9.46 -9.04
C HIS A 33 13.67 10.13 -8.28
N ASP A 34 13.74 11.45 -8.13
CA ASP A 34 12.76 12.23 -7.37
C ASP A 34 11.37 12.20 -8.04
N LEU A 35 11.30 12.16 -9.37
CA LEU A 35 10.03 12.08 -10.11
C LEU A 35 9.44 10.66 -10.17
N CYS A 36 10.27 9.63 -10.27
CA CYS A 36 9.82 8.24 -10.43
C CYS A 36 9.44 7.58 -9.10
N VAL A 37 10.11 7.89 -8.00
CA VAL A 37 9.84 7.25 -6.70
C VAL A 37 8.35 7.41 -6.30
N PRO A 38 7.72 8.59 -6.38
CA PRO A 38 6.31 8.72 -6.07
C PRO A 38 5.40 7.90 -7.00
N VAL A 39 5.79 7.71 -8.27
CA VAL A 39 5.02 6.93 -9.24
C VAL A 39 5.13 5.44 -8.94
N LEU A 40 6.33 4.95 -8.67
CA LEU A 40 6.60 3.54 -8.35
C LEU A 40 5.88 3.05 -7.10
N TYR A 41 5.83 3.90 -6.06
CA TYR A 41 5.19 3.57 -4.79
C TYR A 41 3.67 3.83 -4.79
N ARG A 42 3.12 4.39 -5.87
CA ARG A 42 1.70 4.79 -5.91
C ARG A 42 0.75 3.60 -5.78
N VAL A 43 1.06 2.51 -6.48
CA VAL A 43 0.26 1.28 -6.51
C VAL A 43 1.20 0.13 -6.20
N VAL A 44 1.00 -0.49 -5.04
CA VAL A 44 1.86 -1.55 -4.54
C VAL A 44 1.04 -2.82 -4.41
N GLU A 45 1.43 -3.85 -5.15
CA GLU A 45 0.82 -5.18 -5.12
C GLU A 45 1.90 -6.20 -4.75
N ILE A 46 1.68 -6.91 -3.64
CA ILE A 46 2.64 -7.87 -3.10
C ILE A 46 1.97 -9.24 -3.04
N LYS A 47 2.53 -10.18 -3.81
CA LYS A 47 2.05 -11.58 -3.92
C LYS A 47 2.96 -12.61 -3.27
N ASP A 48 4.06 -12.16 -2.69
CA ASP A 48 5.10 -12.99 -2.10
C ASP A 48 5.42 -12.51 -0.69
N SER A 49 5.61 -13.44 0.25
CA SER A 49 5.76 -13.14 1.68
C SER A 49 7.03 -12.36 1.99
N ASP A 50 8.12 -12.69 1.29
CA ASP A 50 9.43 -12.11 1.57
C ASP A 50 9.46 -10.66 1.06
N SER A 51 8.73 -10.42 -0.03
CA SER A 51 8.45 -9.10 -0.58
C SER A 51 7.65 -8.21 0.37
N VAL A 52 6.74 -8.77 1.19
CA VAL A 52 6.00 -7.99 2.23
C VAL A 52 7.00 -7.45 3.25
N ALA A 53 7.86 -8.31 3.79
CA ALA A 53 8.84 -7.92 4.80
C ALA A 53 9.80 -6.85 4.28
N LEU A 54 10.32 -7.05 3.06
CA LEU A 54 11.20 -6.10 2.39
C LEU A 54 10.52 -4.75 2.17
N PHE A 55 9.29 -4.75 1.66
CA PHE A 55 8.54 -3.52 1.43
C PHE A 55 8.26 -2.78 2.73
N CYS A 56 7.70 -3.46 3.74
CA CYS A 56 7.35 -2.83 5.01
C CYS A 56 8.60 -2.25 5.71
N SER A 57 9.71 -2.99 5.70
CA SER A 57 11.00 -2.49 6.22
C SER A 57 11.49 -1.25 5.46
N ALA A 58 11.37 -1.24 4.13
CA ALA A 58 11.79 -0.11 3.31
C ALA A 58 10.93 1.15 3.54
N ILE A 59 9.62 0.96 3.75
CA ILE A 59 8.67 2.03 4.08
C ILE A 59 8.96 2.61 5.46
N ILE A 60 9.17 1.76 6.47
CA ILE A 60 9.50 2.19 7.83
C ILE A 60 10.82 2.96 7.86
N ALA A 61 11.84 2.47 7.14
CA ALA A 61 13.12 3.14 7.04
C ALA A 61 13.06 4.48 6.29
N ASN A 62 12.08 4.66 5.40
CA ASN A 62 11.91 5.88 4.59
C ASN A 62 10.44 6.31 4.52
N PRO A 63 9.90 6.95 5.59
CA PRO A 63 8.49 7.30 5.67
C PRO A 63 7.99 8.24 4.55
N SER A 64 8.89 9.01 3.92
CA SER A 64 8.54 9.85 2.76
C SER A 64 7.95 9.03 1.59
N ARG A 65 8.34 7.76 1.45
CA ARG A 65 7.80 6.85 0.44
C ARG A 65 6.38 6.39 0.77
N ALA A 66 6.05 6.27 2.06
CA ALA A 66 4.71 5.93 2.51
C ALA A 66 3.68 6.97 2.06
N GLY A 67 4.07 8.25 2.03
CA GLY A 67 3.25 9.35 1.53
C GLY A 67 2.98 9.32 0.03
N ALA A 68 3.60 8.42 -0.73
CA ALA A 68 3.26 8.20 -2.14
C ALA A 68 2.23 7.09 -2.34
N VAL A 69 2.06 6.18 -1.37
CA VAL A 69 1.21 4.99 -1.51
C VAL A 69 -0.26 5.38 -1.51
N ARG A 70 -0.96 4.99 -2.59
CA ARG A 70 -2.40 5.25 -2.81
C ARG A 70 -3.21 3.97 -2.87
N SER A 71 -2.64 2.91 -3.42
CA SER A 71 -3.23 1.59 -3.43
C SER A 71 -2.22 0.58 -2.90
N PHE A 72 -2.65 -0.21 -1.92
CA PHE A 72 -1.82 -1.23 -1.30
C PHE A 72 -2.58 -2.55 -1.23
N THR A 73 -2.03 -3.56 -1.90
CA THR A 73 -2.60 -4.90 -2.02
C THR A 73 -1.59 -5.91 -1.50
N VAL A 74 -2.00 -6.69 -0.50
CA VAL A 74 -1.23 -7.81 0.04
C VAL A 74 -2.03 -9.08 -0.17
N ASP A 75 -1.60 -9.89 -1.12
CA ASP A 75 -2.23 -11.16 -1.50
C ASP A 75 -1.23 -12.31 -1.36
N VAL A 76 -1.07 -12.75 -0.13
CA VAL A 76 -0.06 -13.75 0.25
C VAL A 76 -0.68 -14.90 1.03
N SER A 77 -0.08 -16.08 0.88
CA SER A 77 -0.53 -17.29 1.58
C SER A 77 -0.32 -17.19 3.11
N ARG A 78 -1.21 -17.83 3.87
CA ARG A 78 -1.34 -17.71 5.34
C ARG A 78 -0.08 -18.01 6.14
N SER A 79 0.66 -19.05 5.76
CA SER A 79 1.70 -19.65 6.60
C SER A 79 2.91 -18.76 6.87
N ARG A 80 3.03 -17.60 6.21
CA ARG A 80 4.20 -16.72 6.31
C ARG A 80 3.92 -15.29 6.74
N ILE A 81 2.65 -14.87 6.81
CA ILE A 81 2.30 -13.47 7.17
C ILE A 81 2.32 -13.25 8.68
N GLU A 82 2.07 -14.29 9.47
CA GLU A 82 2.05 -14.21 10.94
C GLU A 82 3.34 -13.59 11.51
N HIS A 83 4.47 -13.77 10.81
CA HIS A 83 5.77 -13.27 11.24
C HIS A 83 5.99 -11.78 10.93
N TYR A 84 5.09 -11.17 10.14
CA TYR A 84 5.20 -9.81 9.65
C TYR A 84 4.04 -8.91 10.07
N GLY A 85 3.12 -9.37 10.94
CA GLY A 85 1.95 -8.61 11.38
C GLY A 85 2.30 -7.24 11.94
N ASP A 86 3.24 -7.18 12.89
CA ASP A 86 3.70 -5.92 13.50
C ASP A 86 4.37 -5.00 12.49
N LEU A 87 5.14 -5.57 11.57
CA LEU A 87 5.85 -4.82 10.54
C LEU A 87 4.87 -4.22 9.52
N LEU A 88 3.87 -5.02 9.12
CA LEU A 88 2.78 -4.58 8.27
C LEU A 88 2.00 -3.45 8.94
N LEU A 89 1.61 -3.61 10.21
CA LEU A 89 0.95 -2.57 10.99
C LEU A 89 1.75 -1.27 11.04
N ALA A 90 3.03 -1.37 11.41
CA ALA A 90 3.92 -0.22 11.52
C ALA A 90 4.05 0.52 10.17
N SER A 91 4.10 -0.23 9.05
CA SER A 91 4.13 0.37 7.72
C SER A 91 2.80 1.02 7.34
N LEU A 92 1.66 0.38 7.63
CA LEU A 92 0.32 0.89 7.32
C LEU A 92 0.05 2.22 8.02
N LYS A 93 0.49 2.38 9.28
CA LYS A 93 0.39 3.63 10.04
C LYS A 93 1.08 4.82 9.37
N LEU A 94 2.04 4.58 8.47
CA LEU A 94 2.75 5.62 7.73
C LEU A 94 2.04 5.99 6.41
N MET A 95 1.11 5.17 5.92
CA MET A 95 0.43 5.34 4.63
C MET A 95 -0.82 6.24 4.76
N LEU A 96 -0.63 7.47 5.25
CA LEU A 96 -1.74 8.42 5.52
C LEU A 96 -2.52 8.87 4.27
N ARG A 97 -2.01 8.55 3.09
CA ARG A 97 -2.58 8.91 1.79
C ARG A 97 -3.19 7.71 1.07
N LEU A 98 -3.40 6.61 1.77
CA LEU A 98 -3.98 5.41 1.20
C LEU A 98 -5.44 5.65 0.81
N ASP A 99 -5.76 5.36 -0.45
CA ASP A 99 -7.09 5.46 -1.03
C ASP A 99 -7.73 4.06 -1.13
N HIS A 100 -6.93 3.03 -1.41
CA HIS A 100 -7.37 1.64 -1.55
C HIS A 100 -6.50 0.70 -0.73
N LEU A 101 -7.12 -0.11 0.12
CA LEU A 101 -6.45 -1.15 0.90
C LEU A 101 -7.08 -2.51 0.56
N PHE A 102 -6.26 -3.47 0.16
CA PHE A 102 -6.67 -4.87 0.03
C PHE A 102 -5.75 -5.75 0.85
N LEU A 103 -6.33 -6.55 1.74
CA LEU A 103 -5.61 -7.54 2.55
C LEU A 103 -6.28 -8.89 2.37
N SER A 104 -5.54 -9.93 1.95
CA SER A 104 -6.09 -11.28 1.99
C SER A 104 -6.39 -11.68 3.45
N GLN A 105 -7.50 -12.39 3.72
CA GLN A 105 -7.90 -12.81 5.08
C GLN A 105 -6.84 -13.72 5.71
N THR A 106 -6.04 -14.41 4.89
CA THR A 106 -4.85 -15.14 5.33
C THR A 106 -3.81 -14.26 6.02
N ALA A 107 -3.82 -12.94 5.79
CA ALA A 107 -3.02 -11.94 6.48
C ALA A 107 -3.60 -11.52 7.86
N LEU A 108 -4.86 -11.87 8.13
CA LEU A 108 -5.69 -11.26 9.16
C LEU A 108 -6.28 -12.30 10.15
N ASP A 109 -6.00 -13.58 9.97
CA ASP A 109 -6.71 -14.65 10.68
C ASP A 109 -6.08 -14.98 12.05
N TYR A 110 -6.22 -14.08 13.04
CA TYR A 110 -5.92 -14.33 14.47
C TYR A 110 -6.50 -13.28 15.44
N GLY A 111 -7.77 -12.87 15.34
CA GLY A 111 -8.41 -12.00 16.37
C GLY A 111 -7.77 -10.61 16.59
N GLN A 112 -6.67 -10.31 15.91
CA GLN A 112 -5.93 -9.05 15.93
C GLN A 112 -6.17 -8.25 14.66
N SER A 113 -6.89 -8.76 13.67
CA SER A 113 -7.16 -8.04 12.43
C SER A 113 -8.06 -6.82 12.62
N SER A 114 -9.02 -6.90 13.54
CA SER A 114 -9.75 -5.71 14.00
C SER A 114 -8.80 -4.74 14.70
N ILE A 115 -7.89 -5.22 15.54
CA ILE A 115 -6.91 -4.40 16.28
C ILE A 115 -5.92 -3.72 15.32
N LEU A 116 -5.42 -4.44 14.32
CA LEU A 116 -4.46 -3.96 13.31
C LEU A 116 -5.03 -2.75 12.56
N LEU A 117 -6.31 -2.82 12.16
CA LEU A 117 -6.96 -1.73 11.46
C LEU A 117 -7.44 -0.63 12.41
N GLU A 118 -7.87 -0.97 13.63
CA GLU A 118 -8.32 0.01 14.64
C GLU A 118 -7.25 1.02 15.04
N GLU A 119 -5.98 0.64 14.98
CA GLU A 119 -4.86 1.53 15.29
C GLU A 119 -4.38 2.37 14.10
N CYS A 120 -4.88 2.11 12.89
CA CYS A 120 -4.52 2.84 11.69
C CYS A 120 -5.47 4.01 11.42
N ILE A 121 -4.92 5.11 10.89
CA ILE A 121 -5.72 6.26 10.47
C ILE A 121 -5.51 6.45 8.96
N PHE A 122 -6.58 6.26 8.19
CA PHE A 122 -6.58 6.48 6.74
C PHE A 122 -7.59 7.57 6.34
N PRO A 123 -7.22 8.86 6.40
CA PRO A 123 -8.13 9.98 6.13
C PRO A 123 -8.71 9.99 4.71
N GLN A 124 -8.00 9.37 3.76
CA GLN A 124 -8.34 9.38 2.34
C GLN A 124 -8.90 8.04 1.85
N LEU A 125 -9.13 7.08 2.75
CA LEU A 125 -9.56 5.74 2.34
C LEU A 125 -10.92 5.79 1.64
N ILE A 126 -10.96 5.20 0.46
CA ILE A 126 -12.13 5.09 -0.40
C ILE A 126 -12.66 3.66 -0.35
N SER A 127 -11.76 2.67 -0.47
CA SER A 127 -12.11 1.26 -0.37
C SER A 127 -11.17 0.50 0.54
N CYS A 128 -11.74 -0.45 1.27
CA CYS A 128 -11.02 -1.43 2.07
C CYS A 128 -11.64 -2.78 1.78
N ASP A 129 -10.84 -3.74 1.37
CA ASP A 129 -11.31 -5.08 1.04
C ASP A 129 -10.48 -6.10 1.81
N ILE A 130 -11.17 -7.01 2.48
CA ILE A 130 -10.55 -8.14 3.16
C ILE A 130 -11.04 -9.42 2.50
N TRP A 131 -10.20 -10.06 1.69
CA TRP A 131 -10.63 -11.22 0.91
C TRP A 131 -10.65 -12.49 1.74
N ALA A 132 -11.84 -13.05 1.95
CA ALA A 132 -12.02 -14.34 2.59
C ALA A 132 -12.15 -15.48 1.56
N PRO A 133 -11.50 -16.64 1.73
CA PRO A 133 -11.76 -17.79 0.87
C PRO A 133 -13.25 -18.15 0.89
N SER A 134 -13.80 -18.50 -0.27
CA SER A 134 -15.23 -18.73 -0.50
C SER A 134 -15.88 -19.82 0.38
N TRP A 135 -15.08 -20.66 1.04
CA TRP A 135 -15.55 -21.66 2.00
C TRP A 135 -15.72 -21.11 3.42
N SER A 136 -15.24 -19.90 3.71
CA SER A 136 -15.46 -19.19 4.96
C SER A 136 -16.66 -18.25 4.83
N LYS A 137 -17.81 -18.65 5.37
CA LYS A 137 -18.98 -17.78 5.52
C LYS A 137 -18.72 -16.79 6.66
N ASN A 138 -17.96 -15.73 6.40
CA ASN A 138 -17.67 -14.71 7.42
C ASN A 138 -18.42 -13.41 7.11
N GLU A 139 -19.71 -13.37 7.46
CA GLU A 139 -20.50 -12.14 7.54
C GLU A 139 -19.80 -11.08 8.43
N SER A 140 -19.06 -11.52 9.46
CA SER A 140 -18.31 -10.66 10.38
C SER A 140 -17.22 -9.79 9.75
N VAL A 141 -16.59 -10.25 8.65
CA VAL A 141 -15.52 -9.49 7.98
C VAL A 141 -16.09 -8.34 7.17
N SER A 142 -17.22 -8.56 6.49
CA SER A 142 -17.92 -7.49 5.76
C SER A 142 -18.42 -6.40 6.71
N ASP A 143 -18.95 -6.79 7.88
CA ASP A 143 -19.40 -5.84 8.90
C ASP A 143 -18.23 -5.06 9.51
N LEU A 144 -17.09 -5.71 9.76
CA LEU A 144 -15.86 -5.05 10.20
C LEU A 144 -15.36 -4.02 9.19
N VAL A 145 -15.30 -4.39 7.91
CA VAL A 145 -14.93 -3.48 6.82
C VAL A 145 -15.90 -2.31 6.71
N ALA A 146 -17.20 -2.58 6.78
CA ALA A 146 -18.24 -1.55 6.73
C ALA A 146 -18.14 -0.59 7.93
N ALA A 147 -17.96 -1.11 9.15
CA ALA A 147 -17.78 -0.32 10.37
C ALA A 147 -16.49 0.52 10.31
N PHE A 148 -15.42 -0.07 9.78
CA PHE A 148 -14.14 0.61 9.57
C PHE A 148 -14.28 1.78 8.60
N LEU A 149 -14.89 1.56 7.43
CA LEU A 149 -15.12 2.60 6.44
C LEU A 149 -16.07 3.69 6.97
N ALA A 150 -17.11 3.34 7.72
CA ALA A 150 -18.03 4.29 8.34
C ALA A 150 -17.35 5.19 9.39
N ARG A 151 -16.39 4.67 10.14
CA ARG A 151 -15.59 5.46 11.08
C ARG A 151 -14.64 6.42 10.38
N HIS A 152 -14.07 6.03 9.24
CA HIS A 152 -13.16 6.89 8.50
C HIS A 152 -13.88 7.94 7.63
N SER A 153 -15.12 7.70 7.22
CA SER A 153 -15.93 8.70 6.51
C SER A 153 -16.41 9.84 7.40
N THR A 154 -16.55 9.62 8.71
CA THR A 154 -16.96 10.63 9.70
C THR A 154 -15.83 11.55 10.19
N LEU A 155 -14.58 11.26 9.82
CA LEU A 155 -13.39 12.07 10.14
C LEU A 155 -13.07 13.13 9.07
N LYS A 156 -13.91 13.28 8.03
CA LYS A 156 -13.74 14.26 6.94
C LYS A 156 -14.43 15.59 7.22
#